data_AF-A0A956HH95-F1
#
_entry.id   AF-A0A956HH95-F1
#
_cell.length_a   1.000
_cell.length_b   1.000
_cell.length_c   1.000
_cell.angle_alpha   90.00
_cell.angle_beta   90.00
_cell.angle_gamma   90.00
#
_symmetry.space_group_name_H-M   'P 1'
#
loop_
_entity.id
_entity.type
_entity.pdbx_description
1 polymer ?
#
loop_
_entity_poly.entity_id
_entity_poly.type
_entity_poly.pdbx_seq_one_letter_code
_entity_poly.pdbx_strand_id
1 'polypeptide(L)'
;MDLDQQKLYCQVLAQLLIIDGAVTDAEHQFLQDAMDRLGLDAAARQDVYNHVNVDDPIEQKIAALDPEARRQLTEELERAVIVDGEVSPGERDILDRIRAALEL
;
A
#
# COMPACT_ATOMS: atom_id res chain seq x y z
N MET A 1 7.25 -13.58 2.89
CA MET A 1 5.93 -13.44 2.22
C MET A 1 5.86 -14.34 0.99
N ASP A 2 4.73 -15.01 0.77
CA ASP A 2 4.43 -15.70 -0.50
C ASP A 2 3.85 -14.72 -1.56
N LEU A 3 3.55 -15.21 -2.76
CA LEU A 3 3.07 -14.38 -3.87
C LEU A 3 1.74 -13.68 -3.57
N ASP A 4 0.82 -14.35 -2.89
CA ASP A 4 -0.50 -13.79 -2.59
C ASP A 4 -0.36 -12.67 -1.55
N GLN A 5 0.49 -12.87 -0.55
CA GLN A 5 0.83 -11.85 0.44
C GLN A 5 1.58 -10.66 -0.18
N GLN A 6 2.50 -10.91 -1.11
CA GLN A 6 3.19 -9.86 -1.87
C GLN A 6 2.21 -9.00 -2.68
N LYS A 7 1.25 -9.61 -3.38
CA LYS A 7 0.21 -8.90 -4.13
C LYS A 7 -0.68 -8.09 -3.20
N LEU A 8 -1.16 -8.69 -2.13
CA LEU A 8 -2.03 -8.02 -1.16
C LEU A 8 -1.33 -6.83 -0.51
N TYR A 9 -0.05 -6.97 -0.17
CA TYR A 9 0.79 -5.88 0.31
C TYR A 9 0.86 -4.72 -0.69
N CYS A 10 1.15 -5.00 -1.96
CA CYS A 10 1.19 -3.99 -3.01
C CYS A 10 -0.18 -3.35 -3.28
N GLN A 11 -1.28 -4.10 -3.14
CA GLN A 11 -2.64 -3.56 -3.25
C GLN A 11 -2.95 -2.56 -2.14
N VAL A 12 -2.51 -2.82 -0.91
CA VAL A 12 -2.65 -1.89 0.23
C VAL A 12 -1.85 -0.62 -0.03
N LEU A 13 -0.59 -0.74 -0.48
CA LEU A 13 0.23 0.42 -0.86
C LEU A 13 -0.41 1.23 -1.99
N ALA A 14 -0.86 0.56 -3.04
CA ALA A 14 -1.52 1.24 -4.16
C ALA A 14 -2.81 1.94 -3.72
N GLN A 15 -3.62 1.33 -2.86
CA GLN A 15 -4.83 1.99 -2.35
C GLN A 15 -4.52 3.24 -1.52
N LEU A 16 -3.38 3.26 -0.81
CA LEU A 16 -2.91 4.43 -0.08
C LEU A 16 -2.42 5.57 -1.00
N LEU A 17 -1.88 5.23 -2.17
CA LEU A 17 -1.30 6.21 -3.11
C LEU A 17 -2.32 6.79 -4.11
N ILE A 18 -3.53 6.23 -4.19
CA ILE A 18 -4.51 6.55 -5.25
C ILE A 18 -5.79 7.15 -4.62
N ILE A 19 -5.66 7.95 -3.56
CA ILE A 19 -6.83 8.37 -2.77
C ILE A 19 -7.52 9.59 -3.38
N ASP A 20 -6.74 10.51 -3.92
CA ASP A 20 -7.25 11.75 -4.52
C ASP A 20 -7.65 11.57 -6.01
N GLY A 21 -7.52 10.34 -6.53
CA GLY A 21 -7.80 9.98 -7.91
C GLY A 21 -6.70 10.35 -8.90
N ALA A 22 -5.56 10.86 -8.46
CA ALA A 22 -4.43 11.24 -9.31
C ALA A 22 -3.12 10.63 -8.79
N VAL A 23 -2.65 9.57 -9.45
CA VAL A 23 -1.32 9.01 -9.14
C VAL A 23 -0.25 9.91 -9.75
N THR A 24 0.62 10.45 -8.92
CA THR A 24 1.82 11.17 -9.37
C THR A 24 2.88 10.19 -9.89
N ASP A 25 3.81 10.69 -10.69
CA ASP A 25 4.95 9.88 -11.17
C ASP A 25 5.78 9.32 -9.99
N ALA A 26 5.87 10.07 -8.88
CA ALA A 26 6.62 9.65 -7.69
C ALA A 26 5.93 8.50 -6.95
N GLU A 27 4.61 8.57 -6.76
CA GLU A 27 3.82 7.50 -6.14
C GLU A 27 3.81 6.25 -7.01
N HIS A 28 3.68 6.42 -8.33
CA HIS A 28 3.77 5.32 -9.28
C HIS A 28 5.13 4.64 -9.23
N GLN A 29 6.23 5.41 -9.21
CA GLN A 29 7.59 4.87 -9.08
C GLN A 29 7.76 4.13 -7.74
N PHE A 30 7.25 4.69 -6.64
CA PHE A 30 7.31 4.04 -5.33
C PHE A 30 6.62 2.67 -5.32
N LEU A 31 5.43 2.58 -5.93
CA LEU A 31 4.73 1.31 -6.08
C LEU A 31 5.51 0.31 -6.97
N GLN A 32 6.12 0.79 -8.06
CA GLN A 32 6.97 -0.06 -8.90
C GLN A 32 8.19 -0.60 -8.15
N ASP A 33 8.88 0.25 -7.38
CA ASP A 33 10.03 -0.15 -6.58
C ASP A 33 9.63 -1.19 -5.52
N ALA A 34 8.44 -1.07 -4.93
CA ALA A 34 7.91 -2.09 -4.02
C ALA A 34 7.68 -3.43 -4.75
N MET A 35 7.07 -3.41 -5.93
CA MET A 35 6.83 -4.62 -6.73
C MET A 35 8.14 -5.26 -7.22
N ASP A 36 9.15 -4.46 -7.58
CA ASP A 36 10.49 -4.91 -7.96
C ASP A 36 11.21 -5.58 -6.78
N ARG A 37 11.20 -4.96 -5.59
CA ARG A 37 11.83 -5.53 -4.37
C ARG A 37 11.22 -6.86 -3.97
N LEU A 38 9.92 -7.02 -4.17
CA LEU A 38 9.20 -8.26 -3.90
C LEU A 38 9.29 -9.28 -5.04
N GLY A 39 9.85 -8.91 -6.19
CA GLY A 39 10.06 -9.81 -7.33
C GLY A 39 8.77 -10.16 -8.07
N LEU A 40 7.75 -9.29 -8.06
CA LEU A 40 6.51 -9.53 -8.82
C LEU A 40 6.80 -9.49 -10.31
N ASP A 41 6.35 -10.52 -11.03
CA ASP A 41 6.38 -10.56 -12.48
C ASP A 41 5.25 -9.71 -13.10
N ALA A 42 5.24 -9.59 -14.43
CA ALA A 42 4.27 -8.77 -15.14
C ALA A 42 2.80 -9.19 -14.88
N ALA A 43 2.53 -10.49 -14.71
CA ALA A 43 1.20 -10.99 -14.45
C ALA A 43 0.74 -10.61 -13.03
N ALA A 44 1.62 -10.75 -12.04
CA ALA A 44 1.35 -10.37 -10.67
C ALA A 44 1.17 -8.85 -10.51
N ARG A 45 1.98 -8.04 -11.21
CA ARG A 45 1.82 -6.57 -11.22
C ARG A 45 0.47 -6.17 -11.79
N GLN A 46 0.07 -6.75 -12.92
CA GLN A 46 -1.24 -6.47 -13.53
C GLN A 46 -2.38 -6.84 -12.57
N ASP A 47 -2.24 -7.94 -11.85
CA ASP A 47 -3.23 -8.41 -10.87
C ASP A 47 -3.37 -7.44 -9.68
N VAL A 48 -2.26 -6.86 -9.21
CA VAL A 48 -2.28 -5.77 -8.21
C VAL A 48 -3.13 -4.61 -8.73
N TYR A 49 -2.81 -4.07 -9.92
CA TYR A 49 -3.55 -2.93 -10.46
C TYR A 49 -5.03 -3.21 -10.68
N ASN A 50 -5.39 -4.42 -11.13
CA ASN A 50 -6.77 -4.79 -11.39
C ASN A 50 -7.64 -4.90 -10.11
N HIS A 51 -7.01 -5.11 -8.95
CA HIS A 51 -7.68 -5.29 -7.66
C HIS A 51 -7.57 -4.08 -6.72
N VAL A 52 -7.00 -2.97 -7.21
CA VAL A 52 -6.98 -1.72 -6.46
C VAL A 52 -8.28 -0.96 -6.76
N ASN A 53 -9.21 -1.09 -5.82
CA ASN A 53 -10.38 -0.24 -5.73
C ASN A 53 -10.28 0.59 -4.45
N VAL A 54 -10.35 1.91 -4.59
CA VAL A 54 -10.24 2.88 -3.50
C VAL A 54 -11.41 2.82 -2.54
N ASP A 55 -12.58 2.40 -3.04
CA ASP A 55 -13.82 2.26 -2.26
C ASP A 55 -13.85 1.00 -1.40
N ASP A 56 -12.95 0.04 -1.63
CA ASP A 56 -12.90 -1.19 -0.86
C ASP A 56 -12.40 -0.92 0.58
N PRO A 57 -12.93 -1.60 1.60
CA PRO A 57 -12.45 -1.45 2.97
C PRO A 57 -11.00 -1.97 3.12
N ILE A 58 -10.05 -1.06 3.28
CA ILE A 58 -8.62 -1.35 3.42
C ILE A 58 -8.31 -2.22 4.65
N GLU A 59 -9.15 -2.13 5.68
CA GLU A 59 -9.04 -2.88 6.93
C GLU A 59 -9.10 -4.40 6.68
N GLN A 60 -9.90 -4.85 5.71
CA GLN A 60 -10.00 -6.27 5.37
C GLN A 60 -8.71 -6.77 4.72
N LYS A 61 -8.08 -5.95 3.87
CA LYS A 61 -6.80 -6.28 3.22
C LYS A 61 -5.70 -6.37 4.27
N ILE A 62 -5.64 -5.42 5.21
CA ILE A 62 -4.66 -5.44 6.31
C ILE A 62 -4.87 -6.64 7.24
N ALA A 63 -6.13 -6.96 7.55
CA ALA A 63 -6.45 -8.13 8.36
C ALA A 63 -5.99 -9.45 7.70
N ALA A 64 -5.96 -9.51 6.36
CA ALA A 64 -5.51 -10.66 5.60
C ALA A 64 -3.98 -10.70 5.37
N LEU A 65 -3.24 -9.63 5.69
CA LEU A 65 -1.78 -9.62 5.65
C LEU A 65 -1.19 -10.49 6.75
N ASP A 66 -0.15 -11.25 6.40
CA ASP A 66 0.68 -12.00 7.34
C ASP A 66 1.50 -11.05 8.25
N PRO A 67 2.04 -11.55 9.39
CA PRO A 67 2.80 -10.70 10.32
C PRO A 67 4.06 -10.06 9.71
N GLU A 68 4.69 -10.70 8.72
CA GLU A 68 5.87 -10.16 8.06
C GLU A 68 5.50 -8.97 7.18
N ALA A 69 4.42 -9.09 6.41
CA ALA A 69 3.86 -8.08 5.53
C ALA A 69 3.35 -6.87 6.31
N ARG A 70 2.65 -7.11 7.43
CA ARG A 70 2.20 -6.04 8.34
C ARG A 70 3.38 -5.25 8.89
N ARG A 71 4.44 -5.92 9.33
CA ARG A 71 5.65 -5.26 9.82
C ARG A 71 6.32 -4.41 8.73
N GLN A 72 6.48 -4.95 7.53
CA GLN A 72 7.05 -4.19 6.41
C GLN A 72 6.18 -2.98 6.05
N LEU A 73 4.85 -3.12 6.12
CA LEU A 73 3.91 -2.04 5.86
C LEU A 73 4.09 -0.93 6.91
N THR A 74 4.12 -1.27 8.19
CA THR A 74 4.41 -0.31 9.27
C THR A 74 5.71 0.47 9.01
N GLU A 75 6.80 -0.24 8.68
CA GLU A 75 8.10 0.40 8.41
C GLU A 75 8.06 1.32 7.18
N GLU A 76 7.34 0.97 6.12
CA GLU A 76 7.16 1.85 4.96
C GLU A 76 6.31 3.07 5.28
N LEU A 77 5.23 2.92 6.06
CA LEU A 77 4.37 4.05 6.44
C LEU A 77 5.09 5.06 7.34
N GLU A 78 5.93 4.57 8.25
CA GLU A 78 6.81 5.43 9.05
C GLU A 78 7.79 6.20 8.16
N ARG A 79 8.38 5.54 7.15
CA ARG A 79 9.26 6.21 6.18
C ARG A 79 8.51 7.24 5.33
N ALA A 80 7.34 6.90 4.80
CA ALA A 80 6.54 7.79 3.95
C ALA A 80 6.12 9.06 4.70
N VAL A 81 5.68 8.94 5.95
CA VAL A 81 5.27 10.08 6.78
C VAL A 81 6.45 10.99 7.17
N ILE A 82 7.66 10.44 7.27
CA ILE A 82 8.87 11.23 7.55
C ILE A 82 9.36 11.97 6.31
N VAL A 83 9.21 11.36 5.12
CA VAL A 83 9.69 11.90 3.85
C VAL A 83 8.73 12.94 3.27
N ASP A 84 7.42 12.74 3.45
CA ASP A 84 6.42 13.62 2.85
C ASP A 84 5.95 14.69 3.84
N GLY A 85 6.47 15.91 3.64
CA GLY A 85 6.14 17.06 4.48
C GLY A 85 4.69 17.54 4.33
N GLU A 86 3.95 17.06 3.33
CA GLU A 86 2.59 17.48 3.01
C GLU A 86 1.67 16.31 2.63
N VAL A 87 1.36 15.44 3.60
CA VAL A 87 0.28 14.43 3.44
C VAL A 87 -1.07 15.12 3.23
N SER A 88 -1.76 14.82 2.14
CA SER A 88 -3.09 15.39 1.86
C SER A 88 -4.15 14.94 2.89
N PRO A 89 -5.27 15.65 3.06
CA PRO A 89 -6.31 15.23 4.00
C PRO A 89 -6.87 13.82 3.71
N GLY A 90 -6.93 13.42 2.44
CA GLY A 90 -7.40 12.09 2.02
C GLY A 90 -6.40 11.00 2.37
N GLU A 91 -5.11 11.21 2.07
CA GLU A 91 -4.04 10.30 2.48
C GLU A 91 -3.97 10.15 4.00
N ARG A 92 -4.17 11.25 4.73
CA ARG A 92 -4.16 11.21 6.20
C ARG A 92 -5.27 10.34 6.77
N ASP A 93 -6.48 10.43 6.23
CA ASP A 93 -7.61 9.59 6.68
C ASP A 93 -7.32 8.09 6.48
N ILE A 94 -6.81 7.71 5.32
CA ILE A 94 -6.45 6.31 5.07
C ILE A 94 -5.24 5.89 5.91
N LEU A 95 -4.21 6.72 6.04
CA LEU A 95 -3.08 6.45 6.92
C LEU A 95 -3.54 6.16 8.36
N ASP A 96 -4.48 6.95 8.88
CA ASP A 96 -5.04 6.76 10.22
C ASP A 96 -5.87 5.47 10.31
N ARG A 97 -6.63 5.10 9.26
CA ARG A 97 -7.34 3.82 9.17
C ARG A 97 -6.37 2.63 9.14
N ILE A 98 -5.28 2.73 8.39
CA ILE A 98 -4.25 1.69 8.33
C ILE A 98 -3.56 1.54 9.69
N ARG A 99 -3.17 2.65 10.33
CA ARG A 99 -2.58 2.64 11.69
C ARG A 99 -3.50 1.99 12.70
N ALA A 100 -4.78 2.36 12.70
CA ALA A 100 -5.77 1.76 13.57
C ALA A 100 -5.91 0.24 13.32
N ALA A 101 -5.88 -0.21 12.06
CA ALA A 101 -5.94 -1.63 11.71
C ALA A 101 -4.65 -2.41 12.04
N LEU A 102 -3.50 -1.73 12.09
CA LEU A 102 -2.21 -2.28 12.51
C LEU A 102 -1.97 -2.18 14.03
N GLU A 103 -2.93 -1.61 14.77
CA GLU A 103 -2.83 -1.34 16.22
C GLU A 103 -1.61 -0.45 16.59
N LEU A 104 -1.30 0.53 15.73
CA LEU A 104 -0.23 1.54 15.90
C LEU A 104 -0.72 2.84 16.54
#